data_AF-A0A3D3A8M2-F1
#
_entry.id   AF-A0A3D3A8M2-F1
#
_cell.length_a   1.000
_cell.length_b   1.000
_cell.length_c   1.000
_cell.angle_alpha   90.00
_cell.angle_beta   90.00
_cell.angle_gamma   90.00
#
_symmetry.space_group_name_H-M   'P 1'
#
loop_
_entity.id
_entity.type
_entity.pdbx_description
1 polymer ?
#
loop_
_entity_poly.entity_id
_entity_poly.type
_entity_poly.pdbx_seq_one_letter_code
_entity_poly.pdbx_strand_id
1 'polypeptide(L)' 'MELARVTERAAVAASTLIGRGDEKAADQAAVDAMRRELNTLNI' A
#
# COMPACT_ATOMS: atom_id res chain seq x y z
N MET A 1 -1.75 -5.32 16.25
CA MET A 1 -2.46 -4.22 15.55
C MET A 1 -1.61 -3.48 14.52
N GLU A 2 -0.28 -3.65 14.51
CA GLU A 2 0.60 -2.92 13.58
C GLU A 2 0.47 -3.35 12.11
N LEU A 3 0.26 -4.64 11.86
CA LEU A 3 0.03 -5.15 10.50
C LEU A 3 -1.27 -4.61 9.85
N ALA A 4 -2.29 -4.26 10.64
CA ALA A 4 -3.52 -3.68 10.09
C ALA A 4 -3.25 -2.30 9.46
N ARG A 5 -2.37 -1.50 10.06
CA ARG A 5 -1.94 -0.21 9.49
C ARG A 5 -1.22 -0.39 8.15
N VAL A 6 -0.42 -1.44 7.99
CA VAL A 6 0.24 -1.75 6.71
C VAL A 6 -0.80 -1.93 5.60
N THR A 7 -1.86 -2.70 5.87
CA THR A 7 -2.94 -2.94 4.89
C THR A 7 -3.79 -1.70 4.61
N GLU A 8 -4.06 -0.87 5.62
CA GLU A 8 -4.76 0.41 5.44
C GLU A 8 -3.99 1.35 4.51
N ARG A 9 -2.67 1.44 4.69
CA ARG A 9 -1.81 2.32 3.89
C ARG A 9 -1.67 1.83 2.46
N ALA A 10 -1.63 0.52 2.26
CA ALA A 10 -1.70 -0.11 0.93
C ALA A 10 -2.99 0.27 0.20
N ALA A 11 -4.13 0.12 0.88
CA ALA A 11 -5.44 0.40 0.31
C ALA A 11 -5.60 1.89 -0.05
N VAL A 12 -5.17 2.79 0.83
CA VAL A 12 -5.19 4.25 0.56
C VAL A 12 -4.31 4.59 -0.65
N ALA A 13 -3.11 4.03 -0.75
CA ALA A 13 -2.21 4.31 -1.88
C ALA A 13 -2.79 3.85 -3.23
N ALA A 14 -3.32 2.61 -3.28
CA ALA A 14 -3.95 2.06 -4.48
C ALA A 14 -5.26 2.76 -4.86
N SER A 15 -6.01 3.31 -3.88
CA SER A 15 -7.32 3.91 -4.12
C SER A 15 -7.32 5.03 -5.16
N THR A 16 -6.21 5.76 -5.28
CA THR A 16 -6.07 6.88 -6.23
C THR A 16 -6.04 6.44 -7.71
N LEU A 17 -5.83 5.15 -7.95
CA LEU A 17 -5.68 4.53 -9.28
C LEU A 17 -6.90 3.69 -9.68
N ILE A 18 -7.93 3.62 -8.83
CA ILE A 18 -9.19 2.92 -9.14
C ILE A 18 -9.81 3.48 -10.43
N GLY A 19 -10.21 2.58 -11.33
CA GLY A 19 -10.88 2.94 -12.59
C GLY A 19 -9.95 3.46 -13.70
N ARG A 20 -8.62 3.51 -13.47
CA ARG A 20 -7.66 3.97 -14.49
C ARG A 20 -7.22 2.89 -15.48
N GLY A 21 -7.55 1.63 -15.22
CA GLY A 21 -7.12 0.49 -16.04
C GLY A 21 -5.61 0.19 -15.97
N ASP A 22 -4.90 0.81 -15.02
CA ASP A 22 -3.46 0.64 -14.82
C ASP A 22 -3.20 -0.19 -13.54
N GLU A 23 -3.38 -1.50 -13.67
CA GLU A 23 -3.19 -2.47 -12.59
C GLU A 23 -1.76 -2.43 -12.02
N LYS A 24 -0.75 -2.33 -12.89
CA LYS A 24 0.65 -2.34 -12.47
C LYS A 24 0.99 -1.12 -11.62
N ALA A 25 0.50 0.06 -11.98
CA ALA A 25 0.69 1.25 -11.16
C ALA A 25 -0.02 1.11 -9.80
N ALA A 26 -1.22 0.52 -9.77
CA ALA A 26 -1.98 0.31 -8.54
C ALA A 26 -1.25 -0.64 -7.58
N ASP A 27 -0.76 -1.76 -8.11
CA ASP A 27 0.03 -2.74 -7.36
C ASP A 27 1.33 -2.14 -6.85
N GLN A 28 2.05 -1.38 -7.69
CA GLN A 28 3.29 -0.75 -7.28
C GLN A 28 3.06 0.26 -6.14
N ALA A 29 2.01 1.08 -6.24
CA ALA A 29 1.64 2.03 -5.20
C ALA A 29 1.31 1.34 -3.86
N ALA A 30 0.57 0.22 -3.90
CA ALA A 30 0.27 -0.58 -2.72
C ALA A 30 1.53 -1.19 -2.11
N VAL A 31 2.37 -1.84 -2.91
CA VAL A 31 3.60 -2.51 -2.45
C VAL A 31 4.59 -1.52 -1.84
N ASP A 32 4.76 -0.34 -2.46
CA ASP A 32 5.65 0.69 -1.93
C ASP A 32 5.15 1.25 -0.59
N ALA A 33 3.84 1.41 -0.43
CA ALA A 33 3.25 1.82 0.84
C ALA A 33 3.42 0.75 1.92
N MET A 34 3.16 -0.52 1.59
CA MET A 34 3.35 -1.63 2.51
C MET A 34 4.80 -1.76 2.96
N ARG A 35 5.75 -1.67 2.01
CA ARG A 35 7.19 -1.74 2.31
C ARG A 35 7.62 -0.60 3.23
N ARG A 36 7.16 0.63 2.98
CA ARG A 36 7.45 1.77 3.84
C ARG A 36 6.96 1.55 5.26
N GLU A 37 5.72 1.12 5.44
CA GLU A 37 5.14 0.89 6.77
C GLU A 37 5.81 -0.31 7.48
N LEU A 38 6.07 -1.41 6.77
CA LEU A 38 6.79 -2.56 7.33
C LEU A 38 8.19 -2.19 7.81
N ASN A 39 8.91 -1.33 7.08
CA ASN A 39 10.23 -0.86 7.48
C ASN A 39 10.21 0.07 8.71
N THR A 40 9.04 0.57 9.12
CA THR A 40 8.89 1.33 10.38
C THR A 40 8.60 0.43 11.58
N LEU A 41 8.25 -0.83 11.35
CA LEU A 41 8.06 -1.80 12.42
C LEU A 41 9.42 -2.25 12.90
N ASN A 42 9.68 -2.09 14.21
CA ASN A 42 10.84 -2.69 14.85
C ASN A 42 10.54 -4.17 15.10
N ILE A 43 10.75 -5.00 14.06
CA ILE A 43 10.62 -6.45 14.10
C ILE A 43 11.96 -7.14 13.93
#